data_AF-A0A1T4QJQ2-F1
#
_entry.id   AF-A0A1T4QJQ2-F1
#
_cell.length_a   1.000
_cell.length_b   1.000
_cell.length_c   1.000
_cell.angle_alpha   90.00
_cell.angle_beta   90.00
_cell.angle_gamma   90.00
#
_symmetry.space_group_name_H-M   'P 1'
#
loop_
_entity.id
_entity.type
_entity.pdbx_description
1 polymer ?
#
loop_
_entity_poly.entity_id
_entity_poly.type
_entity_poly.pdbx_seq_one_letter_code
_entity_poly.pdbx_strand_id
1 'polypeptide(L)'
;MEIFFCILLAARFSYDDIRFRSMSVCEMTLATAIAFFWKMENTPRALIFLAFALVCYFFPLGVGEGDFWLVGIWAFFFGKFFCGTLIFTAALFALLYAGGYFLRKKVYPKTIPFVPFLSIALICQVILLDEVLFAW
;
A
#
# COMPACT_ATOMS: atom_id res chain seq x y z
N MET A 1 -7.60 14.24 -7.27
CA MET A 1 -8.15 13.98 -5.92
C MET A 1 -7.73 12.61 -5.40
N GLU A 2 -7.91 11.53 -6.16
CA GLU A 2 -7.56 10.15 -5.75
C GLU A 2 -6.08 9.97 -5.36
N ILE A 3 -5.17 10.52 -6.18
CA ILE A 3 -3.72 10.47 -5.93
C ILE A 3 -3.36 11.13 -4.59
N PHE A 4 -3.92 12.30 -4.32
CA PHE A 4 -3.66 13.02 -3.07
C PHE A 4 -4.14 12.25 -1.84
N PHE A 5 -5.34 11.63 -1.91
CA PHE A 5 -5.83 10.73 -0.87
C PHE A 5 -4.88 9.55 -0.65
N CYS A 6 -4.42 8.91 -1.72
CA CYS A 6 -3.50 7.78 -1.62
C CYS A 6 -2.14 8.17 -1.04
N ILE A 7 -1.61 9.35 -1.38
CA ILE A 7 -0.35 9.88 -0.82
C ILE A 7 -0.50 10.19 0.67
N LEU A 8 -1.60 10.82 1.09
CA LEU A 8 -1.84 11.10 2.51
C LEU A 8 -1.95 9.80 3.32
N LEU A 9 -2.66 8.82 2.77
CA LEU A 9 -2.80 7.50 3.36
C LEU A 9 -1.46 6.77 3.45
N ALA A 10 -0.63 6.85 2.39
CA ALA A 10 0.75 6.35 2.37
C ALA A 10 1.61 6.98 3.47
N ALA A 11 1.54 8.31 3.62
CA ALA A 11 2.32 9.04 4.61
C ALA A 11 1.89 8.68 6.04
N ARG A 12 0.58 8.61 6.30
CA ARG A 12 0.02 8.24 7.61
C ARG A 12 0.43 6.82 8.01
N PHE A 13 0.23 5.84 7.14
CA PHE A 13 0.56 4.46 7.47
C PHE A 13 2.07 4.18 7.46
N SER A 14 2.86 4.90 6.67
CA SER A 14 4.33 4.86 6.80
C SER A 14 4.78 5.31 8.18
N TYR A 15 4.18 6.39 8.69
CA TYR A 15 4.49 6.88 10.02
C TYR A 15 4.15 5.86 11.10
N ASP A 16 2.97 5.25 11.03
CA ASP A 16 2.54 4.26 12.02
C ASP A 16 3.36 2.96 11.94
N ASP A 17 3.72 2.50 10.74
CA ASP A 17 4.59 1.34 10.54
C ASP A 17 6.02 1.58 11.08
N ILE A 18 6.56 2.81 10.91
CA ILE A 18 7.88 3.16 11.47
C ILE A 18 7.82 3.28 13.00
N ARG A 19 6.81 3.98 13.54
CA ARG A 19 6.77 4.36 14.96
C ARG A 19 6.20 3.28 15.87
N PHE A 20 5.12 2.62 15.45
CA PHE A 20 4.36 1.69 16.28
C PHE A 20 4.49 0.24 15.84
N ARG A 21 5.01 -0.03 14.63
CA ARG A 21 5.14 -1.39 14.05
C ARG A 21 3.82 -2.14 13.94
N SER A 22 2.72 -1.40 14.00
CA SER A 22 1.36 -1.88 13.87
C SER A 22 0.52 -0.78 13.24
N MET A 23 -0.49 -1.18 12.48
CA MET A 23 -1.45 -0.27 11.88
C MET A 23 -2.81 -0.47 12.53
N SER A 24 -3.51 0.62 12.78
CA SER A 24 -4.82 0.57 13.42
C SER A 24 -5.86 -0.01 12.48
N VAL A 25 -6.47 -1.13 12.88
CA VAL A 25 -7.57 -1.78 12.12
C VAL A 25 -8.74 -0.81 11.92
N CYS A 26 -9.02 0.05 12.90
CA CYS A 26 -10.07 1.07 12.77
C CYS A 26 -9.77 2.09 11.67
N GLU A 27 -8.51 2.53 11.55
CA GLU A 27 -8.12 3.48 10.51
C GLU A 27 -8.15 2.83 9.12
N MET A 28 -7.74 1.56 9.01
CA MET A 28 -7.78 0.80 7.76
C MET A 28 -9.20 0.52 7.28
N THR A 29 -10.08 0.10 8.18
CA THR A 29 -11.49 -0.14 7.86
C THR A 29 -12.19 1.15 7.47
N LEU A 30 -11.91 2.26 8.17
CA LEU A 30 -12.42 3.59 7.80
C LEU A 30 -11.94 4.01 6.40
N ALA A 31 -10.63 3.90 6.12
CA ALA A 31 -10.07 4.25 4.83
C ALA A 31 -10.65 3.40 3.69
N THR A 32 -10.89 2.12 3.95
CA THR A 32 -11.51 1.18 3.00
C THR A 32 -12.97 1.56 2.74
N ALA A 33 -13.72 1.92 3.78
CA ALA A 33 -15.11 2.38 3.63
C ALA A 33 -15.17 3.68 2.79
N ILE A 34 -14.30 4.65 3.08
CA ILE A 34 -14.19 5.89 2.30
C ILE A 34 -13.88 5.58 0.84
N ALA A 35 -12.89 4.71 0.59
CA ALA A 35 -12.52 4.30 -0.76
C ALA A 35 -13.72 3.66 -1.49
N PHE A 36 -14.41 2.71 -0.85
CA PHE A 36 -15.56 2.01 -1.41
C PHE A 36 -16.67 2.98 -1.83
N PHE A 37 -17.09 3.89 -0.94
CA PHE A 37 -18.13 4.87 -1.26
C PHE A 37 -17.70 5.85 -2.36
N TRP A 38 -16.40 6.14 -2.47
CA TRP A 38 -15.87 7.02 -3.52
C TRP A 38 -16.04 6.42 -4.92
N LYS A 39 -15.75 5.12 -5.10
CA LYS A 39 -15.77 4.44 -6.42
C LYS A 39 -16.93 3.44 -6.59
N MET A 40 -17.99 3.57 -5.80
CA MET A 40 -19.13 2.64 -5.79
C MET A 40 -19.88 2.56 -7.13
N GLU A 41 -19.82 3.61 -7.95
CA GLU A 41 -20.46 3.66 -9.27
C GLU A 41 -20.00 2.53 -10.21
N ASN A 42 -18.79 2.00 -10.00
CA ASN A 42 -18.29 0.82 -10.71
C ASN A 42 -18.63 -0.46 -9.95
N THR A 43 -19.88 -0.91 -10.11
CA THR A 43 -20.48 -2.05 -9.39
C THR A 43 -19.63 -3.33 -9.34
N PRO A 44 -19.04 -3.85 -10.44
CA PRO A 44 -18.25 -5.08 -10.36
C PRO A 44 -16.93 -4.89 -9.59
N ARG A 45 -16.24 -3.75 -9.75
CA ARG A 45 -15.00 -3.49 -9.00
C ARG A 45 -15.27 -3.29 -7.52
N ALA A 46 -16.35 -2.59 -7.18
CA ALA A 46 -16.77 -2.35 -5.81
C ALA A 46 -17.09 -3.66 -5.07
N LEU A 47 -17.78 -4.61 -5.73
CA LEU A 47 -18.07 -5.93 -5.16
C LEU A 47 -16.81 -6.75 -4.90
N ILE A 48 -15.85 -6.76 -5.84
CA ILE A 48 -14.57 -7.47 -5.66
C ILE A 48 -13.77 -6.85 -4.50
N PHE A 49 -13.74 -5.52 -4.43
CA PHE A 49 -13.06 -4.81 -3.34
C PHE A 49 -13.71 -5.06 -1.98
N LEU A 50 -15.04 -5.08 -1.91
CA LEU A 50 -15.78 -5.41 -0.71
C LEU A 50 -15.50 -6.86 -0.27
N ALA A 51 -15.52 -7.82 -1.20
CA ALA A 51 -15.19 -9.21 -0.89
C ALA A 51 -13.75 -9.34 -0.37
N PHE A 52 -12.79 -8.64 -0.98
CA PHE A 52 -11.41 -8.58 -0.51
C PHE A 52 -11.32 -8.00 0.91
N ALA A 53 -11.99 -6.87 1.18
CA ALA A 53 -11.99 -6.24 2.49
C ALA A 53 -12.60 -7.15 3.58
N LEU A 54 -13.69 -7.87 3.26
CA LEU A 54 -14.28 -8.85 4.17
C LEU A 54 -13.34 -10.02 4.43
N VAL A 55 -12.64 -10.53 3.41
CA VAL A 55 -11.64 -11.59 3.60
C VAL A 55 -10.52 -11.11 4.51
N CYS A 56 -9.96 -9.92 4.26
CA CYS A 56 -8.92 -9.35 5.12
C CYS A 56 -9.40 -9.11 6.56
N TYR A 57 -10.68 -8.77 6.77
CA TYR A 57 -11.24 -8.56 8.10
C TYR A 57 -11.48 -9.87 8.87
N PHE A 58 -12.00 -10.90 8.22
CA PHE A 58 -12.36 -12.16 8.88
C PHE A 58 -11.22 -13.18 8.93
N PHE A 59 -10.28 -13.10 8.00
CA PHE A 59 -9.14 -14.00 7.91
C PHE A 59 -7.85 -13.17 8.02
N PRO A 60 -7.42 -12.83 9.24
CA PRO A 60 -6.14 -12.15 9.43
C PRO A 60 -5.05 -13.06 8.85
N LEU A 61 -4.46 -12.63 7.73
CA LEU A 61 -3.46 -13.38 6.97
C LEU A 61 -2.11 -13.48 7.71
N GLY A 62 -1.99 -12.80 8.85
CA GLY A 62 -0.79 -12.76 9.67
C GLY A 62 0.18 -11.68 9.21
N VAL A 63 1.43 -12.07 8.92
CA VAL A 63 2.51 -11.13 8.60
C VAL A 63 2.17 -10.32 7.33
N GLY A 64 2.21 -8.99 7.44
CA GLY A 64 1.97 -8.07 6.32
C GLY A 64 0.51 -7.69 6.11
N GLU A 65 -0.39 -7.99 7.05
CA GLU A 65 -1.82 -7.66 6.94
C GLU A 65 -2.06 -6.19 6.60
N GLY A 66 -1.36 -5.28 7.28
CA GLY A 66 -1.47 -3.85 7.00
C GLY A 66 -1.01 -3.45 5.59
N ASP A 67 0.03 -4.11 5.08
CA ASP A 67 0.53 -3.89 3.71
C ASP A 67 -0.53 -4.33 2.67
N PHE A 68 -1.21 -5.45 2.93
CA PHE A 68 -2.27 -5.96 2.05
C PHE A 68 -3.49 -5.03 2.01
N TRP A 69 -3.93 -4.49 3.15
CA TRP A 69 -5.01 -3.50 3.20
C TRP A 69 -4.66 -2.26 2.35
N LEU A 70 -3.45 -1.73 2.52
CA LEU A 70 -2.95 -0.57 1.80
C LEU A 70 -2.91 -0.81 0.28
N VAL A 71 -2.32 -1.92 -0.14
CA VAL A 71 -2.23 -2.33 -1.55
C VAL A 71 -3.62 -2.57 -2.14
N GLY A 72 -4.54 -3.16 -1.37
CA GLY A 72 -5.92 -3.36 -1.79
C GLY A 72 -6.65 -2.05 -2.08
N ILE A 73 -6.53 -1.07 -1.19
CA ILE A 73 -7.10 0.27 -1.39
C ILE A 73 -6.51 0.91 -2.65
N TRP A 74 -5.20 0.84 -2.84
CA TRP A 74 -4.56 1.41 -4.04
C TRP A 74 -4.95 0.66 -5.31
N ALA A 75 -5.11 -0.67 -5.26
CA ALA A 75 -5.54 -1.46 -6.41
C ALA A 75 -6.97 -1.12 -6.82
N PHE A 76 -7.81 -0.69 -5.87
CA PHE A 76 -9.15 -0.20 -6.15
C PHE A 76 -9.14 1.13 -6.91
N PHE A 77 -8.20 2.03 -6.61
CA PHE A 77 -8.05 3.30 -7.31
C PHE A 77 -7.33 3.17 -8.65
N PHE A 78 -6.15 2.54 -8.68
CA PHE A 78 -5.22 2.54 -9.81
C PHE A 78 -5.21 1.23 -10.63
N GLY A 79 -5.89 0.19 -10.14
CA GLY A 79 -5.95 -1.10 -10.80
C GLY A 79 -4.78 -2.04 -10.47
N LYS A 80 -4.95 -3.31 -10.84
CA LYS A 80 -4.03 -4.41 -10.48
C LYS A 80 -2.62 -4.27 -11.07
N PHE A 81 -2.50 -3.73 -12.29
CA PHE A 81 -1.21 -3.63 -12.97
C PHE A 81 -0.30 -2.60 -12.29
N PHE A 82 -0.86 -1.43 -11.98
CA PHE A 82 -0.18 -0.38 -11.24
C PHE A 82 0.30 -0.90 -9.87
N CYS A 83 -0.57 -1.58 -9.12
CA CYS A 83 -0.16 -2.15 -7.83
C CYS A 83 0.89 -3.25 -7.96
N GLY A 84 0.83 -4.08 -9.01
CA GLY A 84 1.86 -5.09 -9.28
C GLY A 84 3.24 -4.47 -9.51
N THR A 85 3.31 -3.43 -10.35
CA THR A 85 4.55 -2.68 -10.56
C THR A 85 4.99 -1.97 -9.28
N LEU A 86 4.06 -1.44 -8.49
CA LEU A 86 4.33 -0.75 -7.23
C LEU A 86 5.00 -1.68 -6.22
N ILE A 87 4.43 -2.86 -5.98
CA ILE A 87 5.00 -3.87 -5.08
C ILE A 87 6.39 -4.27 -5.54
N PHE A 88 6.59 -4.47 -6.85
CA PHE A 88 7.89 -4.81 -7.41
C PHE A 88 8.93 -3.70 -7.14
N THR A 89 8.59 -2.44 -7.39
CA THR A 89 9.49 -1.30 -7.10
C THR A 89 9.78 -1.14 -5.61
N ALA A 90 8.77 -1.34 -4.74
CA ALA A 90 8.95 -1.30 -3.30
C ALA A 90 9.89 -2.41 -2.81
N ALA A 91 9.75 -3.63 -3.35
CA ALA A 91 10.63 -4.75 -3.05
C ALA A 91 12.08 -4.47 -3.47
N LEU A 92 12.30 -3.83 -4.63
CA LEU A 92 13.64 -3.40 -5.06
C LEU A 92 14.25 -2.40 -4.08
N PHE A 93 13.49 -1.39 -3.62
CA PHE A 93 14.00 -0.44 -2.63
C PHE A 93 14.31 -1.11 -1.29
N ALA A 94 13.45 -2.03 -0.83
CA ALA A 94 13.69 -2.81 0.38
C ALA A 94 14.96 -3.66 0.25
N LEU A 95 15.21 -4.25 -0.91
CA LEU A 95 16.41 -5.06 -1.20
C LEU A 95 17.67 -4.20 -1.26
N LEU A 96 17.63 -3.01 -1.86
CA LEU A 96 18.74 -2.06 -1.85
C LEU A 96 19.08 -1.62 -0.42
N TYR A 97 18.05 -1.33 0.39
CA TYR A 97 18.23 -0.98 1.80
C TYR A 97 18.85 -2.14 2.58
N ALA A 98 18.36 -3.36 2.37
CA ALA A 98 18.90 -4.58 2.96
C ALA A 98 20.37 -4.80 2.60
N GLY A 99 20.72 -4.68 1.32
CA GLY A 99 22.08 -4.80 0.81
C GLY A 99 23.01 -3.75 1.42
N GLY A 100 22.56 -2.50 1.54
CA GLY A 100 23.31 -1.44 2.22
C GLY A 100 23.58 -1.73 3.70
N TYR A 101 22.62 -2.34 4.40
CA TYR A 101 22.80 -2.79 5.78
C TYR A 101 23.85 -3.90 5.90
N PHE A 102 23.79 -4.88 5.00
CA PHE A 102 24.73 -5.99 4.95
C PHE A 102 26.17 -5.52 4.69
N LEU A 103 26.35 -4.62 3.71
CA LEU A 103 27.65 -4.04 3.39
C LEU A 103 28.25 -3.22 4.54
N ARG A 104 27.40 -2.56 5.34
CA ARG A 104 27.84 -1.79 6.52
C ARG A 104 28.05 -2.64 7.78
N LYS A 105 27.95 -3.97 7.69
CA LYS A 105 28.06 -4.93 8.80
C LYS A 105 27.20 -4.56 10.02
N LYS A 106 26.05 -3.91 9.79
CA LYS A 106 25.13 -3.55 10.87
C LYS A 106 24.24 -4.74 11.20
N VAL A 107 23.88 -4.90 12.48
CA VAL A 107 22.89 -5.90 12.90
C VAL A 107 21.59 -5.61 12.16
N TYR A 108 21.12 -6.60 11.41
CA TYR A 108 19.90 -6.49 10.64
C TYR A 108 18.70 -6.42 11.61
N PRO A 109 17.80 -5.43 11.49
CA PRO A 109 16.62 -5.39 12.33
C PRO A 109 15.77 -6.64 12.07
N LYS A 110 15.21 -7.24 13.14
CA LYS A 110 14.37 -8.45 13.07
C LYS A 110 13.21 -8.33 12.08
N THR A 111 12.69 -7.12 11.89
CA THR A 111 11.62 -6.80 10.93
C THR A 111 11.87 -5.43 10.29
N ILE A 112 11.67 -5.36 8.97
CA ILE A 112 11.78 -4.11 8.19
C ILE A 112 10.36 -3.63 7.88
N PRO A 113 10.02 -2.35 8.12
CA PRO A 113 8.70 -1.83 7.80
C PRO A 113 8.58 -1.74 6.27
N PHE A 114 7.55 -2.35 5.68
CA PHE A 114 7.43 -2.41 4.21
C PHE A 114 6.66 -1.21 3.65
N VAL A 115 5.72 -0.62 4.42
CA VAL A 115 4.91 0.54 4.00
C VAL A 115 5.73 1.75 3.58
N PRO A 116 6.85 2.10 4.23
CA PRO A 116 7.70 3.19 3.76
C PRO A 116 8.25 2.96 2.35
N PHE A 117 8.62 1.72 2.02
CA PHE A 117 9.08 1.39 0.66
C PHE A 117 7.94 1.41 -0.35
N LEU A 118 6.75 0.94 0.04
CA LEU A 118 5.53 1.08 -0.75
C LEU A 118 5.19 2.55 -1.03
N SER A 119 5.39 3.43 -0.05
CA SER A 119 5.08 4.86 -0.18
C SER A 119 6.08 5.58 -1.08
N ILE A 120 7.38 5.26 -0.95
CA ILE A 120 8.40 5.77 -1.88
C ILE A 120 8.10 5.28 -3.31
N ALA A 121 7.76 4.01 -3.47
CA ALA A 121 7.37 3.44 -4.76
C ALA A 121 6.15 4.13 -5.37
N LEU A 122 5.11 4.40 -4.57
CA LEU A 122 3.94 5.17 -5.00
C LEU A 122 4.34 6.55 -5.52
N ILE A 123 5.14 7.29 -4.74
CA ILE A 123 5.59 8.64 -5.12
C ILE A 123 6.42 8.58 -6.42
N CYS A 124 7.37 7.65 -6.52
CA CYS A 124 8.17 7.47 -7.72
C CYS A 124 7.30 7.15 -8.94
N GLN A 125 6.33 6.24 -8.81
CA GLN A 125 5.47 5.87 -9.92
C GLN A 125 4.51 6.99 -10.31
N VAL A 126 3.94 7.72 -9.35
CA VAL A 126 3.08 8.88 -9.66
C VAL A 126 3.88 9.96 -10.38
N ILE A 127 5.11 10.24 -9.96
CA ILE A 127 5.95 11.26 -10.60
C ILE A 127 6.47 10.81 -11.98
N LEU A 128 6.82 9.53 -12.14
CA LEU A 128 7.46 9.01 -13.35
C LEU A 128 6.46 8.52 -14.42
N LEU A 129 5.27 8.07 -14.02
CA LEU A 129 4.22 7.54 -14.91
C LEU A 129 3.06 8.52 -15.11
N ASP A 130 3.30 9.82 -14.97
CA ASP A 130 2.27 10.87 -15.12
C ASP A 130 1.53 10.75 -16.47
N GLU A 131 2.14 10.16 -17.51
CA GLU A 131 1.50 9.92 -18.82
C GLU A 131 0.72 8.59 -18.93
N VAL A 132 0.96 7.58 -18.09
CA VAL A 132 0.34 6.24 -18.22
C VAL A 132 -0.90 6.08 -17.34
N LEU A 133 -0.98 6.83 -16.23
CA LEU A 133 -2.12 6.84 -15.31
C LEU A 133 -3.41 7.43 -15.93
N PHE A 134 -3.30 8.20 -17.02
CA PHE A 134 -4.44 8.83 -17.71
C PHE A 134 -4.83 8.16 -19.04
N ALA A 135 -4.16 7.08 -19.43
CA ALA A 135 -4.38 6.42 -20.73
C ALA A 135 -5.50 5.35 -20.74
N TRP A 136 -6.27 5.20 -19.65
CA TRP A 136 -7.30 4.15 -19.51
C TRP A 136 -8.56 4.62 -18.80
#